data_AF-A0A2P5MVY0-F1
#
_entry.id   AF-A0A2P5MVY0-F1
#
_cell.length_a   1.000
_cell.length_b   1.000
_cell.length_c   1.000
_cell.angle_alpha   90.00
_cell.angle_beta   90.00
_cell.angle_gamma   90.00
#
_symmetry.space_group_name_H-M   'P 1'
#
loop_
_entity.id
_entity.type
_entity.pdbx_description
1 polymer ?
#
loop_
_entity_poly.entity_id
_entity_poly.type
_entity_poly.pdbx_seq_one_letter_code
_entity_poly.pdbx_strand_id
1 'polypeptide(L)' 'MAELFKKKPRELLEIERVINDLVEDLTHPINNNRHPYHRDSIRAFKDLMAYADSMAQNWASD' A
#
# COMPACT_ATOMS: atom_id res chain seq x y z
N MET A 1 -20.27 19.45 20.13
CA MET A 1 -18.97 19.14 19.50
C MET A 1 -19.19 17.90 18.66
N ALA A 2 -19.50 18.07 17.37
CA ALA A 2 -19.64 16.94 16.47
C ALA A 2 -18.23 16.44 16.18
N GLU A 3 -17.89 15.27 16.71
CA GLU A 3 -16.71 14.53 16.31
C GLU A 3 -16.82 14.31 14.80
N LEU A 4 -16.06 15.10 14.04
CA LEU A 4 -15.82 14.84 12.63
C LEU A 4 -15.07 13.51 12.60
N PHE A 5 -15.83 12.41 12.49
CA PHE A 5 -15.30 11.13 12.07
C PHE A 5 -14.63 11.36 10.73
N LYS A 6 -13.32 11.65 10.75
CA LYS A 6 -12.50 11.70 9.57
C LYS A 6 -12.52 10.31 8.99
N LYS A 7 -13.42 10.08 8.04
CA LYS A 7 -13.43 8.84 7.28
C LYS A 7 -12.10 8.74 6.56
N LYS A 8 -11.43 7.60 6.73
CA LYS A 8 -10.19 7.31 6.04
C LYS A 8 -10.39 7.51 4.53
N PRO A 9 -9.45 8.13 3.81
CA PRO A 9 -9.55 8.29 2.37
C PRO A 9 -9.79 6.94 1.71
N ARG A 10 -10.75 6.90 0.79
CA ARG A 10 -11.09 5.67 0.05
C ARG A 10 -9.89 5.12 -0.72
N GLU A 11 -9.09 6.01 -1.28
CA GLU A 11 -7.84 5.68 -1.98
C GLU A 11 -6.85 4.95 -1.06
N LEU A 12 -6.69 5.40 0.19
CA LEU A 12 -5.82 4.74 1.17
C LEU A 12 -6.31 3.33 1.52
N LEU A 13 -7.63 3.15 1.67
CA LEU A 13 -8.23 1.83 1.88
C LEU A 13 -8.02 0.89 0.69
N GLU A 14 -8.11 1.42 -0.53
CA GLU A 14 -7.90 0.65 -1.76
C GLU A 14 -6.42 0.24 -1.89
N ILE A 15 -5.48 1.13 -1.59
CA ILE A 15 -4.04 0.83 -1.62
C ILE A 15 -3.68 -0.23 -0.59
N GLU A 16 -4.16 -0.12 0.65
CA GLU A 16 -3.90 -1.13 1.68
C GLU A 16 -4.44 -2.51 1.30
N ARG A 17 -5.62 -2.55 0.67
CA ARG A 17 -6.17 -3.79 0.14
C ARG A 17 -5.26 -4.40 -0.94
N VAL A 18 -4.81 -3.59 -1.90
CA VAL A 18 -3.88 -4.04 -2.94
C VAL A 18 -2.57 -4.54 -2.34
N ILE A 19 -2.02 -3.85 -1.34
CA ILE A 19 -0.81 -4.30 -0.64
C ILE A 19 -1.02 -5.67 0.01
N ASN A 20 -2.15 -5.87 0.70
CA ASN A 20 -2.48 -7.15 1.33
C ASN A 20 -2.64 -8.26 0.28
N ASP A 21 -3.40 -8.02 -0.79
CA ASP A 21 -3.60 -8.99 -1.87
C ASP A 21 -2.26 -9.41 -2.51
N LEU A 22 -1.34 -8.46 -2.70
CA LEU A 22 -0.01 -8.72 -3.24
C LEU A 22 0.88 -9.53 -2.28
N VAL A 23 0.80 -9.27 -0.98
CA VAL A 23 1.58 -10.00 0.04
C VAL A 23 1.07 -11.43 0.18
N GLU A 24 -0.24 -11.63 0.13
CA GLU A 24 -0.87 -12.96 0.22
C GLU A 24 -0.67 -13.80 -1.06
N ASP A 25 -0.47 -13.17 -2.22
CA ASP A 25 -0.15 -13.86 -3.46
C ASP A 25 1.30 -14.37 -3.48
N LEU A 26 1.50 -15.59 -3.00
CA LEU A 26 2.80 -16.28 -3.02
C LEU A 26 3.37 -16.52 -4.43
N THR A 27 2.55 -16.42 -5.47
CA THR A 27 2.99 -16.55 -6.86
C THR A 27 3.44 -15.23 -7.46
N HIS A 28 3.10 -14.11 -6.80
CA HIS A 28 3.48 -12.78 -7.25
C HIS A 28 5.01 -12.61 -7.28
N PRO A 29 5.56 -11.87 -8.26
CA PRO A 29 6.99 -11.60 -8.33
C PRO A 29 7.62 -11.04 -7.06
N ILE A 30 6.87 -10.33 -6.21
CA ILE A 30 7.41 -9.82 -4.93
C ILE A 30 7.76 -10.94 -3.94
N ASN A 31 7.05 -12.07 -4.02
CA ASN A 31 7.25 -13.23 -3.16
C ASN A 31 8.15 -14.30 -3.81
N ASN A 32 8.56 -14.10 -5.07
CA ASN A 32 9.38 -15.04 -5.83
C ASN A 32 10.72 -14.42 -6.23
N ASN A 33 11.77 -14.69 -5.46
CA ASN A 33 13.12 -14.19 -5.70
C ASN A 33 13.79 -14.69 -7.01
N ARG A 34 13.26 -15.76 -7.62
CA ARG A 34 13.73 -16.28 -8.91
C ARG A 34 13.03 -15.62 -10.09
N HIS A 35 12.00 -14.81 -9.84
CA HIS A 35 11.26 -14.14 -10.90
C HIS A 35 12.13 -13.07 -11.57
N PRO A 36 12.21 -12.99 -12.92
CA PRO A 36 13.03 -11.99 -13.61
C PRO A 36 12.70 -10.55 -13.21
N TYR A 37 11.43 -10.28 -12.91
CA TYR A 37 10.95 -8.97 -12.49
C TYR A 37 10.91 -8.76 -10.98
N HIS A 38 11.41 -9.71 -10.16
CA HIS A 38 11.35 -9.62 -8.69
C HIS A 38 11.87 -8.27 -8.17
N ARG A 39 13.03 -7.82 -8.66
CA ARG A 39 13.66 -6.57 -8.23
C ARG A 39 12.79 -5.35 -8.53
N ASP A 40 12.24 -5.28 -9.74
CA ASP A 40 11.41 -4.17 -10.18
C ASP A 40 10.05 -4.18 -9.46
N SER A 41 9.46 -5.36 -9.27
CA SER A 41 8.23 -5.53 -8.50
C SER A 41 8.41 -5.15 -7.03
N ILE A 42 9.54 -5.50 -6.39
CA ILE A 42 9.86 -5.06 -5.02
C ILE A 42 10.02 -3.55 -4.95
N ARG A 43 10.63 -2.92 -5.96
CA ARG A 43 10.76 -1.47 -6.01
C ARG A 43 9.39 -0.80 -6.11
N ALA A 44 8.55 -1.22 -7.06
CA ALA A 44 7.20 -0.70 -7.22
C ALA A 44 6.35 -0.91 -5.95
N PHE A 45 6.50 -2.05 -5.29
CA PHE A 45 5.82 -2.35 -4.03
C PHE A 45 6.25 -1.39 -2.90
N LYS A 46 7.55 -1.11 -2.78
CA LYS A 46 8.07 -0.13 -1.81
C LYS A 46 7.57 1.28 -2.10
N ASP A 47 7.53 1.67 -3.36
CA ASP A 47 7.02 2.99 -3.77
C ASP A 47 5.52 3.11 -3.43
N LEU A 48 4.74 2.04 -3.61
CA LEU A 48 3.33 1.98 -3.23
C LEU A 48 3.12 2.10 -1.70
N MET A 49 3.93 1.39 -0.90
CA MET A 49 3.88 1.51 0.56
C MET A 49 4.25 2.93 1.02
N ALA A 50 5.31 3.51 0.46
CA ALA A 50 5.70 4.88 0.79
C ALA A 50 4.62 5.91 0.43
N TYR A 51 3.91 5.71 -0.68
CA TYR A 51 2.78 6.54 -1.06
C TYR A 51 1.63 6.41 -0.05
N ALA A 52 1.27 5.19 0.33
CA ALA A 52 0.25 4.93 1.36
C ALA A 52 0.60 5.60 2.70
N ASP A 53 1.86 5.47 3.15
CA ASP A 53 2.37 6.11 4.36
C ASP A 53 2.25 7.63 4.28
N SER A 54 2.65 8.23 3.16
CA SER A 54 2.52 9.68 2.96
C SER A 54 1.07 10.16 3.03
N MET A 55 0.13 9.38 2.47
CA MET A 55 -1.29 9.70 2.47
C MET A 55 -1.90 9.53 3.86
N ALA A 56 -1.49 8.51 4.60
CA ALA A 56 -1.88 8.30 5.99
C ALA A 56 -1.36 9.44 6.89
N GLN A 57 -0.12 9.88 6.70
CA GLN A 57 0.47 11.01 7.43
C GLN A 57 -0.25 12.32 7.13
N ASN A 58 -0.55 12.60 5.86
CA ASN A 58 -1.31 13.79 5.46
C ASN A 58 -2.71 13.78 6.09
N TRP A 59 -3.40 12.63 6.05
CA TRP A 59 -4.72 12.48 6.66
C TRP A 59 -4.70 12.63 8.19
N ALA A 60 -3.68 12.11 8.85
CA ALA A 60 -3.50 12.21 10.31
C ALA A 60 -3.03 13.59 10.78
N SER A 61 -2.43 14.38 9.88
CA SER A 61 -1.92 15.73 10.16
C SER A 61 -2.95 16.84 9.91
N ASP A 62 -3.95 16.58 9.07
CA ASP A 62 -5.14 17.44 8.98
C ASP A 62 -5.95 17.38 10.30
#